data_AF-A0A538BEY1-F1
#
_entry.id   AF-A0A538BEY1-F1
#
_cell.length_a   1.000
_cell.length_b   1.000
_cell.length_c   1.000
_cell.angle_alpha   90.00
_cell.angle_beta   90.00
_cell.angle_gamma   90.00
#
_symmetry.space_group_name_H-M   'P 1'
#
loop_
_entity.id
_entity.type
_entity.pdbx_description
1 polymer ?
#
loop_
_entity_poly.entity_id
_entity_poly.type
_entity_poly.pdbx_seq_one_letter_code
_entity_poly.pdbx_strand_id
1 'polypeptide(L)'
;MGRTSWKKLLVSSLLVGFVPTASAAPATVIRVPQDAPTVQVAVDAAAPGDTILLDRGTYAGGVVVPKDKPNLTIRGVDRNAVV
;
A
#
# COMPACT_ATOMS: atom_id res chain seq x y z
N MET A 1 48.94 6.53 12.71
CA MET A 1 49.42 7.93 12.82
C MET A 1 49.37 8.57 11.45
N GLY A 2 48.47 9.54 11.26
CA GLY A 2 48.43 10.52 10.15
C GLY A 2 48.44 10.03 8.70
N ARG A 3 47.28 10.04 8.04
CA ARG A 3 47.22 10.26 6.58
C ARG A 3 46.26 11.42 6.30
N THR A 4 46.80 12.34 5.51
CA THR A 4 46.62 13.78 5.57
C THR A 4 45.48 14.26 4.69
N SER A 5 44.89 15.38 5.10
CA SER A 5 43.83 16.15 4.46
C SER A 5 44.10 16.58 3.00
N TRP A 6 42.99 16.96 2.35
CA TRP A 6 42.84 17.85 1.19
C TRP A 6 43.17 17.34 -0.22
N LYS A 7 42.12 17.25 -1.06
CA LYS A 7 41.99 18.06 -2.28
C LYS A 7 40.55 17.99 -2.83
N LYS A 8 40.15 19.14 -3.34
CA LYS A 8 38.87 19.55 -3.96
C LYS A 8 38.54 18.68 -5.17
N LEU A 9 37.26 18.45 -5.48
CA LEU A 9 36.73 18.47 -6.85
C LEU A 9 35.20 18.37 -6.87
N LEU A 10 34.61 19.25 -7.67
CA LEU A 10 33.20 19.37 -7.98
C LEU A 10 32.63 18.07 -8.57
N VAL A 11 31.42 17.70 -8.16
CA VAL A 11 30.45 17.10 -9.10
C VAL A 11 29.14 17.85 -8.97
N SER A 12 28.95 18.76 -9.91
CA SER A 12 27.66 19.26 -10.33
C SER A 12 26.88 18.11 -10.95
N SER A 13 25.69 17.82 -10.43
CA SER A 13 24.59 17.27 -11.24
C SER A 13 23.30 17.43 -10.45
N LEU A 14 22.56 18.49 -10.77
CA LEU A 14 21.20 18.68 -10.31
C LEU A 14 20.33 17.63 -11.02
N LEU A 15 20.18 16.46 -10.41
CA LEU A 15 19.16 15.49 -10.79
C LEU A 15 17.80 16.17 -10.59
N VAL A 16 17.17 16.58 -11.70
CA VAL A 16 15.74 16.90 -11.72
C VAL A 16 15.02 15.61 -11.36
N GLY A 17 14.70 15.46 -10.07
CA GLY A 17 13.89 14.35 -9.59
C GLY A 17 12.55 14.40 -10.30
N PHE A 18 12.30 13.43 -11.17
CA PHE A 18 10.95 13.10 -11.60
C PHE A 18 10.19 12.70 -10.34
N VAL A 19 9.42 13.64 -9.79
CA VAL A 19 8.49 13.34 -8.70
C VAL A 19 7.33 12.63 -9.39
N PRO A 20 7.14 11.31 -9.25
CA PRO A 20 5.89 10.70 -9.68
C PRO A 20 4.81 11.34 -8.81
N THR A 21 4.02 12.23 -9.40
CA THR A 21 2.76 12.65 -8.80
C THR A 21 1.89 11.41 -8.82
N ALA A 22 1.83 10.71 -7.68
CA ALA A 22 0.92 9.60 -7.48
C ALA A 22 -0.49 10.15 -7.69
N SER A 23 -1.03 9.95 -8.90
CA SER A 23 -2.41 10.25 -9.21
C SER A 23 -3.22 9.31 -8.32
N ALA A 24 -3.79 9.86 -7.25
CA ALA A 24 -4.67 9.12 -6.38
C ALA A 24 -5.91 8.78 -7.21
N ALA A 25 -5.98 7.53 -7.69
CA ALA A 25 -7.18 6.98 -8.27
C ALA A 25 -8.34 7.15 -7.26
N PRO A 26 -9.58 7.35 -7.72
CA PRO A 26 -10.71 7.41 -6.82
C PRO A 26 -10.75 6.11 -6.01
N ALA A 27 -10.78 6.23 -4.68
CA ALA A 27 -10.87 5.10 -3.77
C ALA A 27 -12.07 4.23 -4.15
N THR A 28 -11.81 2.96 -4.48
CA THR A 28 -12.85 1.99 -4.83
C THR A 28 -13.13 1.06 -3.65
N VAL A 29 -14.29 0.42 -3.71
CA VAL A 29 -14.70 -0.59 -2.73
C VAL A 29 -14.56 -1.97 -3.34
N ILE A 30 -13.72 -2.82 -2.77
CA ILE A 30 -13.53 -4.22 -3.17
C ILE A 30 -14.24 -5.10 -2.15
N ARG A 31 -15.27 -5.84 -2.57
CA ARG A 31 -16.05 -6.71 -1.71
C ARG A 31 -15.49 -8.12 -1.70
N VAL A 32 -15.34 -8.69 -0.52
CA VAL A 32 -14.94 -10.09 -0.36
C VAL A 32 -16.14 -10.84 0.22
N PRO A 33 -16.59 -11.94 -0.39
CA PRO A 33 -16.00 -12.69 -1.51
C PRO A 33 -16.44 -12.28 -2.94
N GLN A 34 -17.27 -11.26 -3.10
CA GLN A 34 -18.00 -10.98 -4.36
C GLN A 34 -17.10 -10.50 -5.50
N ASP A 35 -16.15 -9.62 -5.22
CA ASP A 35 -15.19 -9.07 -6.19
C ASP A 35 -13.84 -9.77 -6.11
N ALA A 36 -13.47 -10.28 -4.93
CA ALA A 36 -12.26 -11.05 -4.70
C ALA A 36 -12.56 -12.23 -3.75
N PRO A 37 -12.14 -13.46 -4.07
CA PRO A 37 -12.49 -14.65 -3.28
C PRO A 37 -11.82 -14.70 -1.90
N THR A 38 -10.75 -13.95 -1.67
CA THR A 38 -10.02 -13.91 -0.39
C THR A 38 -9.56 -12.49 -0.05
N VAL A 39 -9.27 -12.26 1.23
CA VAL A 39 -8.79 -10.96 1.71
C VAL A 39 -7.44 -10.61 1.08
N GLN A 40 -6.54 -11.58 0.89
CA GLN A 40 -5.24 -11.30 0.27
C GLN A 40 -5.39 -10.88 -1.19
N VAL A 41 -6.26 -11.55 -1.96
CA VAL A 41 -6.54 -11.15 -3.35
C VAL A 41 -7.13 -9.74 -3.41
N ALA A 42 -8.00 -9.38 -2.46
CA ALA A 42 -8.51 -8.02 -2.36
C ALA A 42 -7.41 -7.01 -2.02
N VAL A 43 -6.49 -7.35 -1.10
CA VAL A 43 -5.33 -6.50 -0.77
C VAL A 43 -4.41 -6.34 -1.96
N ASP A 44 -4.17 -7.40 -2.74
CA ASP A 44 -3.31 -7.37 -3.93
C ASP A 44 -3.94 -6.53 -5.06
N ALA A 45 -5.26 -6.61 -5.24
CA ALA A 45 -6.01 -5.83 -6.21
C ALA A 45 -6.23 -4.35 -5.79
N ALA A 46 -6.20 -4.05 -4.49
CA ALA A 46 -6.45 -2.71 -3.97
C ALA A 46 -5.36 -1.70 -4.37
N ALA A 47 -5.79 -0.49 -4.73
CA ALA A 47 -4.96 0.68 -4.85
C ALA A 47 -4.82 1.40 -3.48
N PRO A 48 -3.83 2.30 -3.33
CA PRO A 48 -3.76 3.18 -2.17
C PRO A 48 -5.07 3.95 -1.96
N GLY A 49 -5.60 3.97 -0.73
CA GLY A 49 -6.85 4.64 -0.39
C GLY A 49 -8.12 3.80 -0.56
N ASP A 50 -8.04 2.60 -1.13
CA ASP A 50 -9.20 1.74 -1.34
C ASP A 50 -9.79 1.20 -0.03
N THR A 51 -11.05 0.74 -0.12
CA THR A 51 -11.74 0.06 0.96
C THR A 51 -12.02 -1.39 0.60
N ILE A 52 -11.49 -2.31 1.39
CA ILE A 52 -11.84 -3.73 1.34
C ILE A 52 -13.01 -3.97 2.28
N LEU A 53 -14.17 -4.34 1.72
CA LEU A 53 -15.39 -4.60 2.44
C LEU A 53 -15.61 -6.11 2.57
N LEU A 54 -15.44 -6.64 3.77
CA LEU A 54 -15.65 -8.06 4.05
C LEU A 54 -17.12 -8.32 4.33
N ASP A 55 -17.75 -9.16 3.50
CA ASP A 55 -19.09 -9.67 3.79
C ASP A 55 -19.05 -10.69 4.93
N ARG A 56 -20.23 -11.14 5.37
CA ARG A 56 -20.38 -12.07 6.49
C ARG A 56 -19.65 -13.38 6.18
N GLY A 57 -18.80 -13.82 7.10
CA GLY A 57 -18.02 -15.02 6.90
C GLY A 57 -16.81 -15.12 7.84
N THR A 58 -16.11 -16.24 7.72
CA THR A 58 -14.86 -16.47 8.43
C THR A 58 -13.72 -16.40 7.41
N TYR A 59 -12.74 -15.55 7.68
CA TYR A 59 -11.59 -15.38 6.80
C TYR A 59 -10.33 -15.91 7.47
N ALA A 60 -9.53 -16.66 6.72
CA ALA A 60 -8.23 -17.08 7.22
C ALA A 60 -7.35 -15.84 7.50
N GLY A 61 -6.77 -15.80 8.70
CA GLY A 61 -5.81 -14.76 9.08
C GLY A 61 -4.48 -14.86 8.28
N GLY A 62 -3.53 -14.00 8.61
CA GLY A 62 -2.23 -13.95 7.93
C GLY A 62 -2.21 -13.06 6.68
N VAL A 63 -3.02 -12.00 6.68
CA VAL A 63 -3.07 -11.02 5.59
C VAL A 63 -1.87 -10.07 5.68
N VAL A 64 -1.16 -9.89 4.57
CA VAL A 64 -0.01 -8.97 4.49
C VAL A 64 -0.41 -7.73 3.70
N VAL A 65 -0.37 -6.57 4.35
CA VAL A 65 -0.63 -5.27 3.70
C VAL A 65 0.70 -4.66 3.25
N PRO A 66 0.93 -4.45 1.95
CA PRO A 66 2.16 -3.83 1.45
C PRO A 66 2.28 -2.37 1.94
N LYS A 67 3.49 -1.97 2.35
CA LYS A 67 3.81 -0.58 2.73
C LYS A 67 3.54 0.43 1.61
N ASP A 68 3.52 -0.02 0.37
CA ASP A 68 3.34 0.79 -0.83
C ASP A 68 1.87 1.14 -1.09
N LYS A 69 0.94 0.71 -0.22
CA LYS A 69 -0.50 0.98 -0.29
C LYS A 69 -0.98 1.80 0.93
N PRO A 70 -0.62 3.09 1.02
CA PRO A 70 -1.08 3.93 2.12
C PRO A 70 -2.61 4.09 2.10
N ASN A 71 -3.19 4.33 3.28
CA ASN A 71 -4.62 4.60 3.49
C ASN A 71 -5.57 3.48 3.06
N LEU A 72 -5.11 2.24 2.97
CA LEU A 72 -5.97 1.08 2.75
C LEU A 72 -6.88 0.85 3.97
N THR A 73 -8.19 0.78 3.74
CA THR A 73 -9.19 0.49 4.78
C THR A 73 -9.69 -0.93 4.64
N ILE A 74 -9.67 -1.72 5.72
CA ILE A 74 -10.28 -3.06 5.74
C ILE A 74 -11.39 -3.06 6.78
N ARG A 75 -12.62 -3.38 6.36
CA ARG A 75 -13.79 -3.32 7.24
C ARG A 75 -14.80 -4.41 6.91
N GLY A 76 -15.37 -5.03 7.94
CA GLY A 76 -16.54 -5.89 7.79
C GLY A 76 -17.84 -5.11 7.60
N VAL A 77 -18.75 -5.63 6.77
CA VAL A 77 -20.12 -5.10 6.61
C VAL A 77 -20.86 -5.00 7.94
N ASP A 78 -20.58 -5.96 8.84
CA ASP A 78 -21.10 -6.03 10.19
C ASP A 78 -20.01 -6.60 11.12
N ARG A 79 -19.75 -5.94 12.25
CA ARG A 79 -18.65 -6.35 13.15
C ARG A 79 -18.93 -7.66 13.91
N ASN A 80 -20.19 -8.09 13.98
CA ASN A 80 -20.57 -9.32 14.67
C ASN A 80 -20.71 -10.52 13.72
N ALA A 81 -20.63 -10.29 12.41
CA ALA A 81 -20.82 -11.33 11.41
C ALA A 81 -19.55 -11.65 10.60
N VAL A 82 -18.42 -11.04 10.96
CA VAL A 82 -17.11 -11.27 10.34
C VAL A 82 -16.13 -11.73 11.41
N VAL A 83 -15.44 -12.86 11.16
CA VAL A 83 -14.49 -13.50 12.09
C VAL A 83 -13.16 -13.76 11.41
#